data_AF-A0A0Q9M9H9-F1
#
_entry.id   AF-A0A0Q9M9H9-F1
#
_cell.length_a   1.000
_cell.length_b   1.000
_cell.length_c   1.000
_cell.angle_alpha   90.00
_cell.angle_beta   90.00
_cell.angle_gamma   90.00
#
_symmetry.space_group_name_H-M   'P 1'
#
loop_
_entity.id
_entity.type
_entity.pdbx_description
1 polymer ?
#
loop_
_entity_poly.entity_id
_entity_poly.type
_entity_poly.pdbx_seq_one_letter_code
_entity_poly.pdbx_strand_id
1 'polypeptide(L)'
;MATDVLVLPSPLLGPAVYDPLAAALTDRGAPARVAHLPSGRWAPLEVLAPFVEQAREHRPSALLAHSNAGYLVPALRARAPVDVVVFVDAALPLVPGATTLLAPPGFAAFVADLPQEDGVLPPWRAGGTRPTSPVSSPRRTGWHGSPRRRLGWPRRTSPPPSRCRRAGLGSPA
;
A
#
# COMPACT_ATOMS: atom_id res chain seq x y z
N MET A 1 -13.96 -15.35 -16.11
CA MET A 1 -12.62 -15.58 -15.52
C MET A 1 -12.65 -15.09 -14.10
N ALA A 2 -12.05 -15.82 -13.15
CA ALA A 2 -11.96 -15.35 -11.77
C ALA A 2 -11.05 -14.11 -11.69
N THR A 3 -11.43 -13.11 -10.90
CA THR A 3 -10.60 -11.92 -10.67
C THR A 3 -9.51 -12.29 -9.67
N ASP A 4 -8.26 -12.31 -10.11
CA ASP A 4 -7.09 -12.49 -9.23
C ASP A 4 -6.60 -11.11 -8.80
N VAL A 5 -6.49 -10.91 -7.48
CA VAL A 5 -6.27 -9.62 -6.86
C VAL A 5 -4.92 -9.59 -6.16
N LEU A 6 -4.07 -8.65 -6.56
CA LEU A 6 -2.89 -8.29 -5.78
C LEU A 6 -3.20 -7.07 -4.90
N VAL A 7 -3.21 -7.28 -3.59
CA VAL A 7 -3.36 -6.22 -2.58
C VAL A 7 -2.00 -5.55 -2.37
N LEU A 8 -1.91 -4.27 -2.69
CA LEU A 8 -0.74 -3.43 -2.44
C LEU A 8 -0.92 -2.75 -1.06
N PRO A 9 -0.20 -3.23 -0.02
CA PRO A 9 -0.39 -2.72 1.33
C PRO A 9 0.16 -1.30 1.47
N SER A 10 -0.30 -0.59 2.51
CA SER A 10 0.36 0.64 2.95
C SER A 10 1.81 0.33 3.32
N PRO A 11 2.81 1.08 2.82
CA PRO A 11 4.22 0.88 3.20
C PRO A 11 4.49 1.03 4.71
N LEU A 12 3.60 1.73 5.42
CA LEU A 12 3.66 1.92 6.87
C LEU A 12 3.17 0.70 7.66
N LEU A 13 2.33 -0.12 7.03
CA LEU A 13 1.69 -1.25 7.68
C LEU A 13 2.32 -2.55 7.17
N GLY A 14 2.42 -3.53 8.05
CA GLY A 14 2.85 -4.87 7.65
C GLY A 14 1.76 -5.58 6.82
N PRO A 15 2.15 -6.57 6.01
CA PRO A 15 1.20 -7.38 5.24
C PRO A 15 0.15 -8.08 6.12
N ALA A 16 0.49 -8.39 7.38
CA ALA A 16 -0.41 -9.02 8.35
C ALA A 16 -1.69 -8.24 8.67
N VAL A 17 -1.75 -6.94 8.33
CA VAL A 17 -2.99 -6.15 8.45
C VAL A 17 -3.98 -6.50 7.32
N TYR A 18 -3.47 -7.01 6.21
CA TYR A 18 -4.22 -7.26 4.98
C TYR A 18 -4.56 -8.73 4.76
N ASP A 19 -3.95 -9.66 5.51
CA ASP A 19 -4.26 -11.09 5.41
C ASP A 19 -5.77 -11.39 5.56
N PRO A 20 -6.52 -10.77 6.50
CA PRO A 20 -7.97 -10.99 6.59
C PRO A 20 -8.74 -10.51 5.36
N LEU A 21 -8.28 -9.43 4.71
CA LEU A 21 -8.88 -8.93 3.47
C LEU A 21 -8.64 -9.91 2.32
N ALA A 22 -7.40 -10.39 2.16
CA ALA A 22 -7.07 -11.37 1.12
C ALA A 22 -7.85 -12.68 1.29
N ALA A 23 -7.99 -13.17 2.53
CA ALA A 23 -8.83 -14.33 2.82
C ALA A 23 -10.30 -14.09 2.45
N ALA A 24 -10.88 -12.96 2.89
CA ALA A 24 -12.28 -12.65 2.63
C ALA A 24 -12.63 -12.44 1.14
N LEU A 25 -11.68 -11.96 0.33
CA LEU A 25 -11.80 -11.88 -1.13
C LEU A 25 -11.74 -13.28 -1.76
N THR A 26 -10.78 -14.09 -1.33
CA THR A 26 -10.60 -15.46 -1.81
C THR A 26 -11.85 -16.30 -1.53
N ASP A 27 -12.42 -16.21 -0.32
CA ASP A 27 -13.65 -16.89 0.08
C ASP A 27 -14.87 -16.48 -0.77
N ARG A 28 -14.83 -15.29 -1.40
CA ARG A 28 -15.86 -14.78 -2.30
C ARG A 28 -15.61 -15.11 -3.77
N GLY A 29 -14.63 -15.97 -4.07
CA GLY A 29 -14.31 -16.38 -5.43
C GLY A 29 -13.40 -15.43 -6.19
N ALA A 30 -12.76 -14.48 -5.50
CA ALA A 30 -11.72 -13.61 -6.06
C ALA A 30 -10.38 -13.96 -5.37
N PRO A 31 -9.59 -14.92 -5.90
CA PRO A 31 -8.28 -15.25 -5.35
C PRO A 31 -7.49 -13.97 -5.09
N ALA A 32 -6.94 -13.83 -3.89
CA ALA A 32 -6.24 -12.61 -3.51
C ALA A 32 -4.96 -12.90 -2.75
N ARG A 33 -3.94 -12.08 -3.01
CA ARG A 33 -2.62 -12.15 -2.38
C ARG A 33 -2.22 -10.77 -1.89
N VAL A 34 -1.50 -10.71 -0.78
CA VAL A 34 -0.91 -9.46 -0.29
C VAL A 34 0.50 -9.34 -0.85
N ALA A 35 0.82 -8.21 -1.47
CA ALA A 35 2.19 -7.93 -1.89
C ALA A 35 3.07 -7.76 -0.65
N HIS A 36 4.20 -8.44 -0.62
CA HIS A 36 5.11 -8.41 0.51
C HIS A 36 6.31 -7.52 0.22
N LEU A 37 6.75 -6.79 1.23
CA LEU A 37 8.06 -6.14 1.25
C LEU A 37 8.94 -6.89 2.23
N PRO A 38 10.16 -7.28 1.84
CA PRO A 38 11.12 -7.84 2.78
C PRO A 38 11.29 -6.94 4.01
N SER A 39 11.53 -7.56 5.17
CA SER A 39 11.87 -6.83 6.39
C SER A 39 13.08 -5.93 6.14
N GLY A 40 12.97 -4.65 6.46
CA GLY A 40 14.05 -3.71 6.20
C GLY A 40 13.60 -2.26 6.23
N ARG A 41 14.57 -1.37 5.99
CA ARG A 41 14.34 0.05 5.75
C ARG A 41 14.14 0.26 4.26
N TRP A 42 13.09 0.98 3.92
CA TRP A 42 12.75 1.27 2.54
C TRP A 42 12.57 2.77 2.40
N ALA A 43 13.35 3.37 1.51
CA ALA A 43 12.98 4.66 0.96
C ALA A 43 11.68 4.46 0.16
N PRO A 44 10.82 5.49 0.08
CA PRO A 44 9.48 5.31 -0.45
C PRO A 44 9.42 4.82 -1.91
N LEU A 45 10.42 5.20 -2.73
CA LEU A 45 10.52 4.76 -4.12
C LEU A 45 11.10 3.36 -4.27
N GLU A 46 11.85 2.87 -3.29
CA GLU A 46 12.41 1.51 -3.31
C GLU A 46 11.31 0.45 -3.21
N VAL A 47 10.15 0.81 -2.66
CA VAL A 47 8.94 -0.04 -2.57
C VAL A 47 8.38 -0.41 -3.95
N LEU A 48 8.59 0.42 -4.98
CA LEU A 48 8.01 0.20 -6.30
C LEU A 48 8.55 -1.07 -6.97
N ALA A 49 9.86 -1.33 -6.88
CA ALA A 49 10.49 -2.43 -7.59
C ALA A 49 9.98 -3.81 -7.12
N PRO A 50 9.91 -4.13 -5.81
CA PRO A 50 9.33 -5.39 -5.34
C PRO A 50 7.86 -5.58 -5.72
N PHE A 51 7.06 -4.51 -5.75
CA PHE A 51 5.66 -4.61 -6.16
C PHE A 51 5.51 -4.87 -7.66
N VAL A 52 6.35 -4.25 -8.49
CA VAL A 52 6.40 -4.54 -9.93
C VAL A 52 6.78 -6.00 -10.17
N GLU A 53 7.75 -6.53 -9.42
CA GLU A 53 8.20 -7.91 -9.59
C GLU A 53 7.08 -8.90 -9.26
N GLN A 54 6.43 -8.74 -8.11
CA GLN A 54 5.28 -9.58 -7.71
C GLN A 54 4.10 -9.46 -8.69
N ALA A 55 3.84 -8.27 -9.22
CA ALA A 55 2.80 -8.10 -10.24
C ALA A 55 3.15 -8.82 -11.56
N ARG A 56 4.44 -8.88 -11.94
CA ARG A 56 4.90 -9.62 -13.14
C ARG A 56 4.85 -11.13 -12.95
N GLU A 57 5.25 -11.58 -11.76
CA GLU A 57 5.24 -12.99 -11.38
C GLU A 57 3.82 -13.54 -11.35
N HIS A 58 2.91 -12.83 -10.68
CA HIS A 58 1.56 -13.33 -10.44
C HIS A 58 0.56 -12.95 -11.54
N ARG A 59 0.84 -11.91 -12.32
CA ARG A 59 -0.03 -11.41 -13.40
C ARG A 59 -1.50 -11.24 -12.95
N PRO A 60 -1.75 -10.47 -11.86
CA PRO A 60 -3.10 -10.30 -11.35
C PRO A 60 -3.97 -9.57 -12.38
N SER A 61 -5.27 -9.86 -12.40
CA SER A 61 -6.22 -9.12 -13.24
C SER A 61 -6.71 -7.83 -12.55
N ALA A 62 -6.51 -7.70 -11.23
CA ALA A 62 -6.80 -6.49 -10.48
C ALA A 62 -5.72 -6.14 -9.45
N LEU A 63 -5.49 -4.84 -9.25
CA LEU A 63 -4.73 -4.30 -8.12
C LEU A 63 -5.68 -3.69 -7.10
N LEU A 64 -5.46 -3.94 -5.81
CA LEU A 64 -6.13 -3.23 -4.72
C LEU A 64 -5.07 -2.42 -3.96
N ALA A 65 -5.02 -1.11 -4.18
CA ALA A 65 -4.05 -0.23 -3.55
C ALA A 65 -4.65 0.48 -2.33
N HIS A 66 -3.94 0.46 -1.21
CA HIS A 66 -4.35 1.14 0.01
C HIS A 66 -3.36 2.23 0.44
N SER A 67 -3.86 3.36 0.97
CA SER A 67 -3.05 4.47 1.49
C SER A 67 -1.99 4.94 0.46
N ASN A 68 -0.73 5.09 0.87
CA ASN A 68 0.36 5.54 0.00
C ASN A 68 0.68 4.61 -1.19
N ALA A 69 0.18 3.37 -1.21
CA ALA A 69 0.34 2.51 -2.37
C ALA A 69 -0.37 3.08 -3.61
N GLY A 70 -1.40 3.91 -3.42
CA GLY A 70 -2.11 4.56 -4.53
C GLY A 70 -1.20 5.42 -5.42
N TYR A 71 -0.19 6.08 -4.84
CA TYR A 71 0.81 6.85 -5.61
C TYR A 71 1.69 5.99 -6.51
N LEU A 72 1.87 4.71 -6.17
CA LEU A 72 2.76 3.81 -6.90
C LEU A 72 2.05 3.17 -8.10
N VAL A 73 0.72 3.11 -8.11
CA VAL A 73 -0.08 2.42 -9.13
C VAL A 73 0.27 2.87 -10.56
N PRO A 74 0.36 4.16 -10.91
CA PRO A 74 0.65 4.55 -12.29
C PRO A 74 2.02 4.06 -12.77
N ALA A 75 3.05 4.19 -11.92
CA ALA A 75 4.40 3.74 -12.23
C ALA A 75 4.50 2.21 -12.29
N LEU A 76 3.72 1.51 -11.45
CA LEU A 76 3.63 0.06 -11.47
C LEU A 76 2.95 -0.42 -12.76
N ARG A 77 1.78 0.13 -13.13
CA ARG A 77 1.06 -0.27 -14.36
C ARG A 77 1.82 -0.01 -15.64
N ALA A 78 2.68 1.01 -15.67
CA ALA A 78 3.58 1.25 -16.80
C ALA A 78 4.60 0.11 -17.01
N ARG A 79 4.87 -0.70 -15.98
CA ARG A 79 5.89 -1.77 -15.99
C ARG A 79 5.31 -3.18 -15.89
N ALA A 80 4.09 -3.29 -15.35
CA ALA A 80 3.31 -4.51 -15.20
C ALA A 80 1.82 -4.15 -15.44
N PRO A 81 1.35 -4.20 -16.70
CA PRO A 81 -0.03 -3.84 -17.02
C PRO A 81 -1.04 -4.71 -16.28
N VAL A 82 -2.07 -4.06 -15.74
CA VAL A 82 -3.21 -4.69 -15.07
C VAL A 82 -4.49 -4.01 -15.53
N ASP A 83 -5.56 -4.78 -15.71
CA ASP A 83 -6.83 -4.34 -16.27
C ASP A 83 -7.61 -3.45 -15.31
N VAL A 84 -7.68 -3.86 -14.04
CA VAL A 84 -8.50 -3.20 -13.01
C VAL A 84 -7.62 -2.68 -11.87
N VAL A 85 -7.95 -1.49 -11.37
CA VAL A 85 -7.39 -0.97 -10.13
C VAL A 85 -8.51 -0.51 -9.20
N VAL A 86 -8.45 -0.95 -7.95
CA VAL A 86 -9.29 -0.50 -6.85
C VAL A 86 -8.42 0.32 -5.90
N PHE A 87 -8.85 1.54 -5.60
CA PHE A 87 -8.21 2.41 -4.62
C PHE A 87 -9.04 2.40 -3.33
N VAL A 88 -8.45 1.95 -2.22
CA VAL A 88 -9.12 1.85 -0.92
C VAL A 88 -8.46 2.82 0.03
N ASP A 89 -9.15 3.92 0.34
CA ASP A 89 -8.61 5.02 1.17
C ASP A 89 -7.16 5.36 0.76
N ALA A 90 -6.95 5.44 -0.55
CA ALA A 90 -5.64 5.49 -1.15
C ALA A 90 -5.36 6.87 -1.71
N ALA A 91 -4.12 7.27 -1.58
CA ALA A 91 -3.67 8.55 -2.06
C ALA A 91 -3.58 8.52 -3.59
N LEU A 92 -4.21 9.50 -4.24
CA LEU A 92 -4.23 9.65 -5.69
C LEU A 92 -3.25 10.74 -6.11
N PRO A 93 -2.47 10.55 -7.19
CA PRO A 93 -1.63 11.60 -7.73
C PRO A 93 -2.50 12.79 -8.19
N LEU A 94 -2.21 13.99 -7.67
CA LEU A 94 -3.04 15.18 -7.87
C LEU A 94 -3.16 15.61 -9.34
N VAL A 95 -2.04 15.58 -10.08
CA VAL A 95 -1.97 15.84 -11.52
C VAL A 95 -0.69 15.24 -12.12
N PRO A 96 -0.65 14.91 -13.43
CA PRO A 96 0.58 14.52 -14.10
C PRO A 96 1.67 15.60 -13.94
N GLY A 97 2.86 15.20 -13.51
CA GLY A 97 4.02 16.09 -13.37
C GLY A 97 4.13 16.85 -12.05
N ALA A 98 3.13 16.77 -11.15
CA ALA A 98 3.26 17.33 -9.81
C ALA A 98 4.12 16.43 -8.91
N THR A 99 5.06 17.04 -8.18
CA THR A 99 5.76 16.35 -7.08
C THR A 99 4.77 16.15 -5.95
N THR A 100 4.57 14.90 -5.53
CA THR A 100 3.69 14.59 -4.40
C THR A 100 4.51 14.18 -3.18
N LEU A 101 4.27 14.84 -2.05
CA LEU A 101 4.85 14.46 -0.78
C LEU A 101 4.08 13.26 -0.23
N LEU A 102 4.78 12.13 -0.12
CA LEU A 102 4.24 10.89 0.44
C LEU A 102 4.01 10.97 1.96
N ALA A 103 4.61 11.96 2.62
CA ALA A 103 4.31 12.35 3.98
C ALA A 103 4.26 13.89 4.05
N PRO A 104 3.07 14.51 3.96
CA PRO A 104 2.90 15.94 4.18
C PRO A 104 3.43 16.37 5.56
N PRO A 105 3.82 17.64 5.77
CA PRO A 105 4.49 18.08 7.00
C PRO A 105 3.76 17.71 8.29
N GLY A 106 2.43 17.89 8.34
CA GLY A 106 1.62 17.54 9.51
C GLY A 106 1.61 16.04 9.78
N PHE A 107 1.57 15.20 8.74
CA PHE A 107 1.65 13.74 8.89
C PHE A 107 3.05 13.29 9.30
N ALA A 108 4.10 13.91 8.74
CA ALA A 108 5.48 13.64 9.13
C ALA A 108 5.75 14.00 10.60
N ALA A 109 5.21 15.13 11.08
CA ALA A 109 5.28 15.53 12.49
C ALA A 109 4.54 14.52 13.38
N PHE A 110 3.31 14.17 13.03
CA PHE A 110 2.54 13.15 13.74
C PHE A 110 3.30 11.82 13.86
N VAL A 111 3.89 11.33 12.76
CA VAL A 111 4.67 10.08 12.76
C VAL A 111 5.95 10.21 13.60
N ALA A 112 6.56 11.39 13.64
CA ALA A 112 7.74 11.65 14.47
C ALA A 112 7.41 11.64 15.97
N ASP A 113 6.18 12.02 16.33
CA ASP A 113 5.70 12.06 17.72
C ASP A 113 5.22 10.69 18.24
N LEU A 114 5.04 9.70 17.37
CA LEU A 114 4.69 8.34 17.79
C LEU A 114 5.85 7.68 18.54
N PRO A 115 5.60 6.83 19.55
CA PRO A 115 6.65 6.09 20.26
C PRO A 115 7.55 5.34 19.29
N GLN A 116 8.86 5.51 19.43
CA GLN A 116 9.85 4.88 18.57
C GLN A 116 10.85 4.07 19.41
N GLU A 117 11.27 2.93 18.89
CA GLU A 117 12.37 2.13 19.42
C GLU A 117 13.51 2.18 18.39
N ASP A 118 14.68 2.71 18.75
CA ASP A 118 15.81 3.00 17.84
C ASP A 118 15.43 3.93 16.66
N GLY A 119 14.47 4.81 16.94
CA GLY A 119 13.80 5.72 16.01
C GLY A 119 13.03 5.02 14.90
N VAL A 120 12.66 3.75 15.13
CA VAL A 120 11.82 2.90 14.31
C VAL A 120 10.45 2.80 14.99
N LEU A 121 9.36 2.90 14.23
CA LEU A 121 8.06 2.63 14.82
C LEU A 121 8.00 1.15 15.26
N PRO A 122 7.46 0.86 16.45
CA PRO A 122 7.24 -0.50 16.86
C PRO A 122 6.34 -1.19 15.82
N PRO A 123 6.43 -2.51 15.67
CA PRO A 123 5.46 -3.23 14.88
C PRO A 123 4.06 -2.88 15.38
N TRP A 124 3.08 -2.80 14.47
CA TRP A 124 1.70 -2.36 14.77
C TRP A 124 0.92 -3.26 15.75
N ARG A 125 1.62 -4.16 16.48
CA ARG A 125 1.11 -5.06 17.53
C ARG A 125 2.06 -5.22 18.74
N ALA A 126 2.98 -4.29 18.99
CA ALA A 126 3.76 -4.24 20.24
C ALA A 126 3.30 -3.06 21.10
N GLY A 127 2.24 -3.26 21.90
CA GLY A 127 1.90 -2.39 23.05
C GLY A 127 1.41 -0.98 22.73
N GLY A 128 0.23 -0.83 22.12
CA GLY A 128 -0.54 0.41 22.17
C GLY A 128 -1.80 0.19 23.01
N THR A 129 -1.88 0.80 24.19
CA THR A 129 -3.11 0.82 24.99
C THR A 129 -4.26 1.41 24.17
N ARG A 130 -5.34 0.64 24.08
CA ARG A 130 -6.62 0.96 23.43
C ARG A 130 -7.23 2.23 24.06
N PRO A 131 -7.81 3.19 23.29
CA PRO A 131 -8.92 3.95 23.84
C PRO A 131 -10.08 2.97 24.05
N THR A 132 -10.42 2.72 25.31
CA THR A 132 -11.41 1.75 25.73
C THR A 132 -12.81 2.10 25.21
N SER A 133 -13.29 1.37 24.20
CA SER A 133 -14.72 1.19 23.94
C SER A 133 -15.03 -0.30 23.76
N PRO A 134 -16.09 -0.85 24.39
CA PRO A 134 -16.29 -2.28 24.52
C PRO A 134 -16.90 -2.85 23.24
N VAL A 135 -16.08 -3.49 22.42
CA VAL A 135 -16.54 -4.58 21.56
C VAL A 135 -15.82 -5.84 22.02
N SER A 136 -16.65 -6.80 22.43
CA SER A 136 -16.34 -8.13 22.90
C SER A 136 -15.40 -8.89 21.95
N SER A 137 -14.39 -9.52 22.55
CA SER A 137 -13.34 -10.28 21.88
C SER A 137 -13.87 -11.53 21.15
N PRO A 138 -13.12 -12.00 20.15
CA PRO A 138 -12.75 -13.41 20.19
C PRO A 138 -11.25 -13.67 19.95
N ARG A 139 -10.76 -14.59 20.80
CA ARG A 139 -9.62 -15.53 20.67
C ARG A 139 -8.25 -14.99 20.23
N ARG A 140 -7.32 -15.01 21.20
CA ARG A 140 -5.86 -15.01 21.02
C ARG A 140 -5.44 -16.16 20.10
N THR A 141 -5.05 -15.85 18.87
CA THR A 141 -4.00 -16.58 18.16
C THR A 141 -2.73 -15.74 18.20
N GLY A 142 -1.59 -16.36 18.49
CA GLY A 142 -0.30 -15.66 18.63
C GLY A 142 0.22 -15.20 17.28
N TRP A 143 0.50 -13.90 17.15
CA TRP A 143 1.07 -13.28 15.94
C TRP A 143 2.45 -12.73 16.26
N HIS A 144 3.46 -13.62 16.31
CA HIS A 144 4.86 -13.24 16.33
C HIS A 144 5.34 -13.12 14.88
N GLY A 145 5.75 -11.93 14.42
CA GLY A 145 6.33 -11.78 13.08
C GLY A 145 6.23 -10.40 12.41
N SER A 146 5.62 -9.38 13.04
CA SER A 146 5.56 -8.06 12.42
C SER A 146 6.91 -7.32 12.56
N PRO A 147 7.57 -6.88 11.47
CA PRO A 147 8.88 -6.24 11.54
C PRO A 147 8.80 -4.73 11.83
N ARG A 148 9.85 -4.22 12.48
CA ARG A 148 10.05 -2.80 12.85
C ARG A 148 10.32 -1.96 11.58
N ARG A 149 9.70 -0.77 11.42
CA ARG A 149 9.84 0.09 10.22
C ARG A 149 10.34 1.51 10.51
N ARG A 150 11.43 1.92 9.84
CA ARG A 150 12.00 3.28 9.87
C ARG A 150 11.80 3.89 8.51
N LEU A 151 11.24 5.09 8.45
CA LEU A 151 11.19 5.87 7.23
C LEU A 151 12.21 7.00 7.35
N GLY A 152 13.28 6.92 6.55
CA GLY A 152 14.05 8.10 6.19
C GLY A 152 13.38 8.73 4.99
N TRP A 153 12.96 10.00 5.09
CA TRP A 153 12.36 10.76 3.99
C TRP A 153 13.37 11.75 3.41
N PRO A 154 14.30 11.34 2.52
CA PRO A 154 15.10 12.31 1.78
C PRO A 154 14.23 12.99 0.72
N ARG A 155 14.40 14.32 0.61
CA ARG A 155 13.88 15.15 -0.49
C ARG A 155 14.64 14.79 -1.77
N ARG A 156 14.19 13.84 -2.60
CA ARG A 156 14.70 13.71 -3.97
C ARG A 156 13.67 13.16 -4.96
N THR A 157 13.77 13.68 -6.17
CA THR A 157 12.81 13.72 -7.27
C THR A 157 12.89 12.49 -8.18
N SER A 158 11.87 12.29 -9.01
CA SER A 158 11.89 11.33 -10.13
C SER A 158 11.32 11.98 -11.39
N PRO A 159 11.84 11.64 -12.59
CA PRO A 159 11.36 12.22 -13.84
C PRO A 159 10.06 11.54 -14.32
N PRO A 160 9.22 12.24 -15.10
CA PRO A 160 7.88 11.78 -15.47
C PRO A 160 7.89 10.71 -16.58
N PRO A 161 6.93 9.76 -16.57
CA PRO A 161 6.64 8.92 -17.73
C PRO A 161 5.81 9.67 -18.80
N SER A 162 6.01 9.31 -20.07
CA SER A 162 5.34 9.90 -21.23
C SER A 162 3.87 9.49 -21.36
N ARG A 163 2.98 10.49 -21.21
CA ARG A 163 1.60 10.63 -21.70
C ARG A 163 0.72 9.35 -21.79
N CYS A 164 -0.23 9.22 -20.87
CA CYS A 164 -1.51 8.51 -21.14
C CYS A 164 -2.50 9.46 -21.83
N ARG A 165 -3.03 9.08 -23.00
CA ARG A 165 -4.20 9.73 -23.62
C ARG A 165 -5.46 9.36 -22.84
N ARG A 166 -6.33 10.33 -22.56
CA ARG A 166 -7.72 10.08 -22.14
C ARG A 166 -8.48 9.44 -23.32
N ALA A 167 -9.12 8.31 -23.11
CA ALA A 167 -10.20 7.86 -23.98
C ALA A 167 -11.40 8.79 -23.72
N GLY A 168 -11.88 9.44 -24.78
CA GLY A 168 -13.03 10.33 -24.72
C GLY A 168 -14.30 9.55 -24.41
N LEU A 169 -15.10 10.06 -23.47
CA LEU A 169 -16.51 9.71 -23.39
C LEU A 169 -17.20 10.51 -24.49
N GLY A 170 -17.77 9.80 -25.46
CA GLY A 170 -18.70 10.40 -26.42
C GLY A 170 -19.94 10.88 -25.66
N SER A 171 -20.31 12.13 -25.88
CA SER A 171 -21.64 12.62 -25.51
C SER A 171 -22.66 12.14 -26.55
N PRO A 172 -23.87 11.73 -26.14
CA PRO A 172 -24.96 11.48 -27.06
C PRO A 172 -25.74 12.77 -27.32
N ALA A 173 -25.95 13.06 -28.61
CA ALA A 173 -27.10 13.67 -29.29
C ALA A 173 -26.63 14.52 -30.48
#